data_AF-A0AAW6ZF18-F1
#
_entry.id   AF-A0AAW6ZF18-F1
#
_cell.length_a   1.000
_cell.length_b   1.000
_cell.length_c   1.000
_cell.angle_alpha   90.00
_cell.angle_beta   90.00
_cell.angle_gamma   90.00
#
_symmetry.space_group_name_H-M   'P 1'
#
loop_
_entity.id
_entity.type
_entity.pdbx_description
1 polymer ?
#
loop_
_entity_poly.entity_id
_entity_poly.type
_entity_poly.pdbx_seq_one_letter_code
_entity_poly.pdbx_strand_id
1 'polypeptide(L)'
;MPDRILRSSAGVLGGLIIILGLTYAWLGITWLISPTPTRLAGIEWAPIGAHTVGIWWITGGLVALIGGAWSARPVAAGIGAFAAILTPAVVAGLFLVSVWHGNDRGLITAGSYLPYALLAAWVTWRSGRASEDTARDMAATRHDSQEGRV
;
A
#
# COMPACT_ATOMS: atom_id res chain seq x y z
N MET A 1 9.51 -26.74 -15.73
CA MET A 1 8.89 -26.24 -14.49
C MET A 1 9.45 -24.85 -14.17
N PRO A 2 8.87 -23.77 -14.71
CA PRO A 2 9.34 -22.39 -14.52
C PRO A 2 8.80 -21.69 -13.26
N ASP A 3 8.19 -22.42 -12.31
CA ASP A 3 7.47 -21.81 -11.17
C ASP A 3 8.37 -21.45 -9.97
N ARG A 4 9.70 -21.44 -10.15
CA ARG A 4 10.66 -21.33 -9.03
C ARG A 4 11.30 -19.96 -8.83
N ILE A 5 11.01 -18.97 -9.68
CA ILE A 5 11.71 -17.66 -9.60
C ILE A 5 11.08 -16.72 -8.54
N LEU A 6 9.85 -16.98 -8.09
CA LEU A 6 9.17 -16.17 -7.08
C LEU A 6 8.55 -16.99 -5.95
N ARG A 7 9.33 -17.91 -5.35
CA ARG A 7 9.13 -18.21 -3.93
C ARG A 7 9.82 -17.11 -3.13
N SER A 8 9.30 -15.88 -3.17
CA SER A 8 9.46 -15.07 -1.96
C SER A 8 8.69 -15.86 -0.90
N SER A 9 9.29 -16.13 0.25
CA SER A 9 8.67 -16.76 1.41
C SER A 9 7.51 -15.94 2.02
N ALA A 10 6.97 -15.01 1.23
CA ALA A 10 6.20 -13.82 1.57
C ALA A 10 4.93 -13.67 0.72
N GLY A 11 4.77 -14.48 -0.36
CA GLY A 11 3.62 -14.47 -1.26
C GLY A 11 3.52 -13.22 -2.16
N VAL A 12 2.49 -13.17 -2.99
CA VAL A 12 2.19 -12.06 -3.92
C VAL A 12 2.04 -10.72 -3.19
N LEU A 13 1.44 -10.74 -1.99
CA LEU A 13 1.23 -9.57 -1.15
C LEU A 13 2.57 -8.92 -0.74
N GLY A 14 3.50 -9.70 -0.17
CA GLY A 14 4.78 -9.17 0.29
C GLY A 14 5.61 -8.57 -0.84
N GLY A 15 5.66 -9.24 -2.00
CA GLY A 15 6.36 -8.74 -3.18
C GLY A 15 5.79 -7.40 -3.69
N LEU A 16 4.46 -7.29 -3.77
CA LEU A 16 3.82 -6.05 -4.22
C LEU A 16 4.01 -4.90 -3.23
N ILE A 17 3.93 -5.18 -1.92
CA ILE A 17 4.18 -4.18 -0.88
C ILE A 17 5.61 -3.64 -0.96
N ILE A 18 6.61 -4.49 -1.26
CA ILE A 18 8.00 -4.04 -1.47
C ILE A 18 8.09 -3.07 -2.66
N ILE A 19 7.48 -3.42 -3.79
CA ILE A 19 7.48 -2.58 -5.00
C ILE A 19 6.81 -1.23 -4.71
N LEU A 20 5.67 -1.24 -4.03
CA LEU A 20 4.99 -0.02 -3.60
C LEU A 20 5.87 0.80 -2.65
N GLY A 21 6.50 0.17 -1.67
CA GLY A 21 7.42 0.84 -0.73
C GLY A 21 8.59 1.54 -1.43
N LEU A 22 9.23 0.87 -2.40
CA LEU A 22 10.28 1.46 -3.24
C LEU A 22 9.76 2.64 -4.07
N THR A 23 8.57 2.48 -4.66
CA THR A 23 7.92 3.52 -5.46
C THR A 23 7.64 4.77 -4.61
N TYR A 24 7.18 4.58 -3.37
CA TYR A 24 6.89 5.66 -2.43
C TYR A 24 8.16 6.36 -1.95
N ALA A 25 9.21 5.61 -1.61
CA ALA A 25 10.50 6.19 -1.27
C ALA A 25 11.05 7.05 -2.43
N TRP A 26 10.97 6.55 -3.66
CA TRP A 26 11.36 7.31 -4.85
C TRP A 26 10.50 8.58 -5.03
N LEU A 27 9.17 8.46 -4.94
CA LEU A 27 8.26 9.61 -4.96
C LEU A 27 8.64 10.66 -3.92
N GLY A 28 8.93 10.25 -2.69
CA GLY A 28 9.36 11.16 -1.64
C GLY A 28 10.68 11.85 -1.94
N ILE A 29 11.67 11.14 -2.50
CA ILE A 29 12.92 11.76 -2.99
C ILE A 29 12.64 12.80 -4.07
N THR A 30 11.74 12.52 -5.03
CA THR A 30 11.38 13.52 -6.05
C THR A 30 10.71 14.75 -5.46
N TRP A 31 9.93 14.59 -4.38
CA TRP A 31 9.33 15.71 -3.65
C TRP A 31 10.37 16.59 -2.94
N LEU A 32 11.48 16.01 -2.47
CA LEU A 32 12.57 16.76 -1.83
C LEU A 32 13.45 17.49 -2.85
N ILE A 33 13.76 16.87 -3.98
CA ILE A 33 14.73 17.40 -4.95
C ILE A 33 14.06 18.32 -5.98
N SER A 34 12.84 18.00 -6.41
CA SER A 34 12.17 18.70 -7.50
C SER A 34 10.66 18.79 -7.29
N PRO A 35 10.20 19.67 -6.38
CA PRO A 35 8.78 19.93 -6.22
C PRO A 35 8.24 20.61 -7.48
N THR A 36 7.23 20.00 -8.12
CA THR A 36 6.61 20.61 -9.30
C THR A 36 5.63 21.73 -8.89
N PRO A 37 5.44 22.76 -9.72
CA PRO A 37 4.48 23.85 -9.43
C PRO A 37 3.06 23.33 -9.15
N THR A 38 2.63 22.29 -9.88
CA THR A 38 1.32 21.64 -9.67
C THR A 38 1.21 21.00 -8.28
N ARG A 39 2.28 20.38 -7.79
CA ARG A 39 2.33 19.76 -6.45
C ARG A 39 2.29 20.81 -5.35
N LEU A 40 3.01 21.92 -5.54
CA LEU A 40 3.06 23.03 -4.58
C LEU A 40 1.72 23.77 -4.51
N ALA A 41 1.12 24.11 -5.65
CA ALA A 41 -0.19 24.75 -5.70
C ALA A 41 -1.27 23.91 -5.01
N GLY A 42 -1.20 22.57 -5.14
CA GLY A 42 -2.18 21.69 -4.52
C GLY A 42 -2.05 21.56 -2.99
N ILE A 43 -1.00 22.08 -2.37
CA ILE A 43 -0.82 22.10 -0.90
C ILE A 43 -0.64 23.50 -0.34
N GLU A 44 -0.73 24.56 -1.13
CA GLU A 44 -0.49 25.95 -0.68
C GLU A 44 -1.48 26.44 0.38
N TRP A 45 -2.70 25.90 0.37
CA TRP A 45 -3.76 26.16 1.36
C TRP A 45 -3.55 25.33 2.64
N ALA A 46 -2.74 24.27 2.59
CA ALA A 46 -2.37 23.49 3.75
C ALA A 46 -1.09 24.11 4.36
N PRO A 47 -0.98 24.25 5.70
CA PRO A 47 0.24 24.73 6.35
C PRO A 47 1.33 23.63 6.36
N ILE A 48 1.52 22.94 5.24
CA ILE A 48 2.38 21.77 5.07
C ILE A 48 3.32 22.02 3.91
N GLY A 49 4.63 21.93 4.17
CA GLY A 49 5.65 22.13 3.14
C GLY A 49 5.88 20.88 2.27
N ALA A 50 6.44 21.09 1.08
CA ALA A 50 6.85 20.00 0.18
C ALA A 50 7.82 19.00 0.85
N HIS A 51 8.68 19.48 1.74
CA HIS A 51 9.57 18.65 2.54
C HIS A 51 8.82 17.67 3.42
N THR A 52 7.75 18.13 4.08
CA THR A 52 6.91 17.29 4.95
C THR A 52 6.22 16.19 4.15
N VAL A 53 5.69 16.52 2.96
CA VAL A 53 5.09 15.53 2.05
C VAL A 53 6.14 14.53 1.56
N GLY A 54 7.33 15.00 1.21
CA GLY A 54 8.46 14.14 0.80
C GLY A 54 8.89 13.17 1.90
N ILE A 55 9.04 13.66 3.13
CA ILE A 55 9.36 12.83 4.31
C ILE A 55 8.25 11.81 4.55
N TRP A 56 6.97 12.20 4.47
CA TRP A 56 5.84 11.29 4.63
C TRP A 56 5.89 10.13 3.64
N TRP A 57 6.14 10.41 2.35
CA TRP A 57 6.32 9.39 1.33
C TRP A 57 7.49 8.44 1.62
N ILE A 58 8.63 8.98 2.06
CA ILE A 58 9.80 8.17 2.40
C ILE A 58 9.50 7.29 3.61
N THR A 59 8.98 7.85 4.70
CA THR A 59 8.69 7.10 5.92
C THR A 59 7.65 6.02 5.65
N GLY A 60 6.55 6.35 5.00
CA GLY A 60 5.51 5.40 4.62
C GLY A 60 6.03 4.31 3.67
N GLY A 61 6.86 4.69 2.69
CA GLY A 61 7.52 3.77 1.78
C GLY A 61 8.47 2.80 2.47
N LEU A 62 9.26 3.27 3.43
CA LEU A 62 10.15 2.43 4.22
C LEU A 62 9.38 1.46 5.12
N VAL A 63 8.31 1.91 5.77
CA VAL A 63 7.45 1.04 6.59
C VAL A 63 6.79 -0.05 5.73
N ALA A 64 6.28 0.32 4.54
CA ALA A 64 5.77 -0.65 3.58
C ALA A 64 6.86 -1.66 3.17
N LEU A 65 8.03 -1.18 2.75
CA LEU A 65 9.15 -2.02 2.31
C LEU A 65 9.58 -3.02 3.39
N ILE A 66 9.75 -2.55 4.63
CA ILE A 66 10.05 -3.34 5.82
C ILE A 66 8.96 -4.39 6.06
N GLY A 67 7.69 -3.98 6.07
CA GLY A 67 6.57 -4.89 6.30
C GLY A 67 6.41 -5.95 5.20
N GLY A 68 6.71 -5.59 3.95
CA GLY A 68 6.75 -6.52 2.82
C GLY A 68 7.93 -7.50 2.89
N ALA A 69 9.12 -7.02 3.26
CA ALA A 69 10.31 -7.86 3.42
C ALA A 69 10.16 -8.89 4.54
N TRP A 70 9.45 -8.52 5.62
CA TRP A 70 9.13 -9.41 6.73
C TRP A 70 7.71 -9.99 6.69
N SER A 71 7.06 -10.05 5.52
CA SER A 71 5.64 -10.44 5.43
C SER A 71 5.35 -11.91 5.82
N ALA A 72 6.39 -12.73 6.02
CA ALA A 72 6.26 -14.02 6.67
C ALA A 72 5.67 -13.93 8.10
N ARG A 73 5.75 -12.75 8.73
CA ARG A 73 5.09 -12.45 10.01
C ARG A 73 3.78 -11.70 9.75
N PRO A 74 2.62 -12.21 10.22
CA PRO A 74 1.31 -11.60 9.96
C PRO A 74 1.22 -10.13 10.38
N VAL A 75 1.82 -9.79 11.53
CA VAL A 75 1.85 -8.42 12.05
C VAL A 75 2.65 -7.49 11.14
N ALA A 76 3.82 -7.93 10.66
CA ALA A 76 4.65 -7.12 9.77
C ALA A 76 3.98 -6.92 8.41
N ALA A 77 3.35 -7.97 7.87
CA ALA A 77 2.55 -7.87 6.65
C ALA A 77 1.39 -6.88 6.80
N GLY A 78 0.67 -6.94 7.92
CA GLY A 78 -0.42 -6.01 8.24
C GLY A 78 0.04 -4.56 8.35
N ILE A 79 1.15 -4.30 9.05
CA ILE A 79 1.74 -2.96 9.16
C ILE A 79 2.20 -2.44 7.78
N GLY A 80 2.87 -3.29 6.99
CA GLY A 80 3.33 -2.94 5.65
C GLY A 80 2.17 -2.62 4.70
N ALA A 81 1.11 -3.44 4.72
CA ALA A 81 -0.10 -3.20 3.95
C ALA A 81 -0.82 -1.92 4.39
N PHE A 82 -0.94 -1.69 5.69
CA PHE A 82 -1.55 -0.48 6.24
C PHE A 82 -0.77 0.77 5.80
N ALA A 83 0.55 0.77 5.94
CA ALA A 83 1.39 1.86 5.46
C ALA A 83 1.25 2.07 3.95
N ALA A 84 1.16 0.98 3.17
CA ALA A 84 1.02 1.06 1.73
C ALA A 84 -0.33 1.64 1.27
N ILE A 85 -1.38 1.49 2.07
CA ILE A 85 -2.70 2.09 1.82
C ILE A 85 -2.71 3.54 2.31
N LEU A 86 -2.30 3.76 3.56
CA LEU A 86 -2.44 5.05 4.23
C LEU A 86 -1.58 6.14 3.59
N THR A 87 -0.35 5.79 3.19
CA THR A 87 0.62 6.77 2.65
C THR A 87 0.06 7.52 1.44
N PRO A 88 -0.33 6.85 0.34
CA PRO A 88 -0.97 7.51 -0.80
C PRO A 88 -2.34 8.10 -0.47
N ALA A 89 -3.13 7.48 0.43
CA ALA A 89 -4.47 7.96 0.77
C ALA A 89 -4.45 9.32 1.48
N VAL A 90 -3.53 9.52 2.43
CA VAL A 90 -3.35 10.81 3.12
C VAL A 90 -2.96 11.90 2.13
N VAL A 91 -2.01 11.61 1.24
CA VAL A 91 -1.56 12.58 0.22
C VAL A 91 -2.71 12.89 -0.74
N ALA A 92 -3.42 11.89 -1.25
CA ALA A 92 -4.59 12.11 -2.09
C ALA A 92 -5.68 12.92 -1.38
N GLY A 93 -5.92 12.64 -0.09
CA GLY A 93 -6.85 13.38 0.75
C GLY A 93 -6.50 14.86 0.85
N LEU A 94 -5.23 15.20 1.06
CA LEU A 94 -4.76 16.59 1.02
C LEU A 94 -5.13 17.22 -0.34
N PHE A 95 -4.77 16.59 -1.46
CA PHE A 95 -5.08 17.14 -2.78
C PHE A 95 -6.59 17.16 -3.11
N LEU A 96 -7.42 16.34 -2.47
CA LEU A 96 -8.87 16.46 -2.57
C LEU A 96 -9.37 17.69 -1.82
N VAL A 97 -8.89 17.94 -0.60
CA VAL A 97 -9.26 19.14 0.18
C VAL A 97 -8.85 20.44 -0.54
N SER A 98 -7.80 20.41 -1.36
CA SER A 98 -7.41 21.57 -2.18
C SER A 98 -8.48 21.97 -3.21
N VAL A 99 -9.28 21.01 -3.68
CA VAL A 99 -10.40 21.28 -4.61
C VAL A 99 -11.46 22.15 -3.94
N TRP A 100 -11.76 21.90 -2.66
CA TRP A 100 -12.68 22.75 -1.88
C TRP A 100 -12.16 24.19 -1.69
N HIS A 101 -10.86 24.42 -1.89
CA HIS A 101 -10.23 25.73 -1.83
C HIS A 101 -10.03 26.37 -3.22
N GLY A 102 -10.67 25.84 -4.26
CA GLY A 102 -10.66 26.42 -5.61
C GLY A 102 -9.50 25.98 -6.50
N ASN A 103 -8.75 24.93 -6.12
CA ASN A 103 -7.69 24.39 -6.96
C ASN A 103 -8.16 23.13 -7.72
N ASP A 104 -8.64 23.33 -8.94
CA ASP A 104 -9.12 22.26 -9.82
C ASP A 104 -8.05 21.20 -10.16
N ARG A 105 -6.76 21.56 -10.07
CA ARG A 105 -5.64 20.62 -10.27
C ARG A 105 -5.48 19.63 -9.12
N GLY A 106 -6.12 19.89 -7.99
CA GLY A 106 -6.23 18.99 -6.84
C GLY A 106 -6.81 17.64 -7.23
N LEU A 107 -7.87 17.63 -8.05
CA LEU A 107 -8.55 16.40 -8.46
C LEU A 107 -7.65 15.49 -9.30
N ILE A 108 -6.92 16.07 -10.26
CA ILE A 108 -5.98 15.34 -11.13
C ILE A 108 -4.85 14.74 -10.30
N THR A 109 -4.31 15.53 -9.36
CA THR A 109 -3.18 15.10 -8.53
C THR A 109 -3.61 14.03 -7.53
N ALA A 110 -4.77 14.20 -6.88
CA ALA A 110 -5.37 13.17 -6.03
C ALA A 110 -5.63 11.88 -6.82
N GLY A 111 -6.17 12.01 -8.05
CA GLY A 111 -6.38 10.92 -8.98
C GLY A 111 -5.10 10.18 -9.39
N SER A 112 -3.93 10.83 -9.31
CA SER A 112 -2.65 10.17 -9.56
C SER A 112 -2.16 9.31 -8.37
N TYR A 113 -2.61 9.62 -7.14
CA TYR A 113 -2.14 8.96 -5.93
C TYR A 113 -3.13 7.91 -5.39
N LEU A 114 -4.44 8.14 -5.54
CA LEU A 114 -5.51 7.21 -5.18
C LEU A 114 -5.34 5.79 -5.74
N PRO A 115 -4.90 5.59 -7.01
CA PRO A 115 -4.70 4.25 -7.56
C PRO A 115 -3.73 3.40 -6.76
N TYR A 116 -2.69 4.00 -6.15
CA TYR A 116 -1.76 3.25 -5.31
C TYR A 116 -2.44 2.75 -4.03
N ALA A 117 -3.24 3.60 -3.38
CA ALA A 117 -3.99 3.21 -2.18
C ALA A 117 -5.01 2.11 -2.49
N LEU A 118 -5.75 2.27 -3.60
CA LEU A 118 -6.74 1.31 -4.06
C LEU A 118 -6.11 -0.04 -4.44
N LEU A 119 -4.96 -0.01 -5.13
CA LEU A 119 -4.23 -1.22 -5.48
C LEU A 119 -3.74 -1.95 -4.22
N ALA A 120 -3.14 -1.23 -3.27
CA ALA A 120 -2.68 -1.80 -2.01
C ALA A 120 -3.85 -2.42 -1.22
N ALA A 121 -4.98 -1.72 -1.12
CA ALA A 121 -6.17 -2.19 -0.43
C ALA A 121 -6.77 -3.43 -1.11
N TRP A 122 -6.86 -3.41 -2.44
CA TRP A 122 -7.40 -4.52 -3.22
C TRP A 122 -6.56 -5.78 -3.09
N VAL A 123 -5.24 -5.68 -3.19
CA VAL A 123 -4.35 -6.83 -3.03
C VAL A 123 -4.42 -7.37 -1.60
N THR A 124 -4.41 -6.50 -0.59
CA THR A 124 -4.54 -6.89 0.82
C THR A 124 -5.84 -7.66 1.08
N TRP A 125 -6.97 -7.13 0.58
CA TRP A 125 -8.27 -7.79 0.72
C TRP A 125 -8.33 -9.13 -0.02
N ARG A 126 -7.80 -9.20 -1.24
CA ARG A 126 -7.76 -10.44 -2.03
C ARG A 126 -6.90 -11.51 -1.36
N SER A 127 -5.77 -11.12 -0.77
CA SER A 127 -4.90 -12.04 -0.03
C SER A 127 -5.58 -12.57 1.24
N GLY A 128 -6.32 -11.73 1.97
CA GLY A 128 -7.10 -12.17 3.13
C GLY A 128 -8.14 -13.24 2.78
N ARG A 129 -8.94 -13.02 1.73
CA ARG A 129 -9.96 -14.00 1.30
C ARG A 129 -9.36 -15.34 0.89
N ALA A 130 -8.24 -15.35 0.16
CA ALA A 130 -7.57 -16.59 -0.23
C ALA A 130 -7.10 -17.41 0.99
N SER A 131 -6.65 -16.75 2.06
CA SER A 131 -6.28 -17.42 3.30
C SER A 131 -7.48 -18.00 4.05
N GLU A 132 -8.61 -17.29 4.08
CA GLU A 132 -9.86 -17.77 4.70
C GLU A 132 -10.43 -19.00 3.99
N ASP A 133 -10.47 -18.99 2.66
CA ASP A 133 -10.98 -20.11 1.86
C ASP A 133 -10.12 -21.36 2.08
N THR A 134 -8.80 -21.22 2.08
CA THR A 134 -7.87 -22.32 2.38
C THR A 134 -8.08 -22.89 3.78
N ALA A 135 -8.32 -22.04 4.78
CA ALA A 135 -8.57 -22.47 6.16
C ALA A 135 -9.89 -23.23 6.30
N ARG A 136 -10.94 -22.81 5.56
CA ARG A 136 -12.24 -23.51 5.52
C ARG A 136 -12.11 -24.90 4.90
N ASP A 137 -11.40 -25.04 3.79
CA ASP A 137 -11.17 -26.34 3.13
C ASP A 137 -10.41 -27.31 4.04
N MET A 138 -9.40 -26.82 4.78
CA MET A 138 -8.67 -27.62 5.76
C MET A 138 -9.54 -28.06 6.95
N ALA A 139 -10.50 -27.23 7.36
CA ALA A 139 -11.44 -27.57 8.42
C ALA A 139 -12.46 -28.62 7.95
N ALA A 140 -13.00 -28.48 6.74
CA ALA A 140 -13.94 -29.43 6.14
C ALA A 140 -13.30 -30.82 5.95
N THR A 141 -12.10 -30.88 5.38
CA THR A 141 -11.36 -32.15 5.21
C THR A 141 -11.01 -32.83 6.52
N ARG A 142 -10.76 -32.07 7.60
CA ARG A 142 -10.59 -32.66 8.95
C ARG A 142 -11.88 -33.26 9.49
N HIS A 143 -13.02 -32.60 9.28
CA HIS A 143 -14.32 -33.08 9.73
C HIS A 143 -14.69 -34.42 9.07
N ASP A 144 -14.57 -34.50 7.74
CA ASP A 144 -14.85 -35.73 6.98
C ASP A 144 -13.92 -36.89 7.41
N SER A 145 -12.66 -36.58 7.76
CA SER A 145 -11.71 -37.59 8.25
C SER A 145 -12.05 -38.14 9.64
N GLN A 146 -12.84 -37.41 10.44
CA GLN A 146 -13.29 -37.85 11.75
C GLN A 146 -14.59 -38.64 11.67
N GLU A 147 -15.50 -38.30 10.75
CA GLU A 147 -16.74 -39.05 10.51
C GLU A 147 -16.51 -40.39 9.80
N GLY A 148 -15.49 -40.49 8.93
CA GLY A 148 -15.12 -41.76 8.26
C GLY A 148 -14.37 -42.78 9.13
N ARG A 149 -14.20 -42.55 10.43
CA ARG A 149 -13.51 -43.46 11.37
C ARG A 149 -14.46 -44.27 12.27
N VAL A 150 -15.77 -44.27 11.99
CA VAL A 150 -16.77 -45.05 12.74
C VAL A 150 -17.13 -46.32 12.00
#